data_AF-A0A2N6NHF6-F1
#
_entry.id   AF-A0A2N6NHF6-F1
#
_cell.length_a   1.000
_cell.length_b   1.000
_cell.length_c   1.000
_cell.angle_alpha   90.00
_cell.angle_beta   90.00
_cell.angle_gamma   90.00
#
_symmetry.space_group_name_H-M   'P 1'
#
loop_
_entity.id
_entity.type
_entity.pdbx_description
1 polymer ?
#
loop_
_entity_poly.entity_id
_entity_poly.type
_entity_poly.pdbx_seq_one_letter_code
_entity_poly.pdbx_strand_id
1 'polypeptide(L)'
;MAMGSIEQDSSLTLLAEVWQHYTLCHVHLKYSFKTQDDWVKRLKEFRMACQSEMNSRIEEEKLKAKAATTANNKTDEIIFASPPPTPRSRLVHKSPRTFWDGVYETSQFKILGKSSVIDKSLFTVDMVAREQLNTEDDKSKNEINDGFVYLYQVSGNHSLVKIGFTTGQVAQRLESWKKDCHREPAQLYPAPDAVCKAVPHAHRVERLVHAELMEHRVRVYCEPCEKQHVEWFKVSVKHAVAVIEKWSLWIQRQPYEKRETRQSVKWSLKAEEAKCLADIAGHSEIPERTGKSLASEAE
;
A
#
# COMPACT_ATOMS: atom_id res chain seq x y z
N MET A 1 -23.17 32.21 -23.40
CA MET A 1 -22.36 31.27 -22.59
C MET A 1 -23.31 30.33 -21.87
N ALA A 2 -23.04 29.04 -21.86
CA ALA A 2 -23.67 28.06 -20.97
C ALA A 2 -22.67 26.92 -20.75
N MET A 3 -21.95 26.98 -19.63
CA MET A 3 -21.04 25.92 -19.16
C MET A 3 -21.81 25.05 -18.16
N GLY A 4 -21.77 23.73 -18.31
CA GLY A 4 -22.34 22.79 -17.33
C GLY A 4 -23.22 21.70 -17.92
N SER A 5 -22.60 20.56 -18.28
CA SER A 5 -23.27 19.25 -18.47
C SER A 5 -22.31 18.10 -18.80
N ILE A 6 -21.07 18.39 -19.23
CA ILE A 6 -20.10 17.36 -19.65
C ILE A 6 -19.53 16.53 -18.48
N GLU A 7 -19.46 17.08 -17.27
CA GLU A 7 -18.77 16.44 -16.13
C GLU A 7 -19.56 15.29 -15.46
N GLN A 8 -20.90 15.28 -15.55
CA GLN A 8 -21.71 14.25 -14.90
C GLN A 8 -21.71 12.90 -15.65
N ASP A 9 -21.81 12.90 -16.99
CA ASP A 9 -21.75 11.66 -17.78
C ASP A 9 -20.32 11.07 -17.78
N SER A 10 -19.29 11.93 -17.65
CA SER A 10 -17.92 11.52 -17.34
C SER A 10 -17.81 10.81 -15.98
N SER A 11 -18.46 11.34 -14.93
CA SER A 11 -18.39 10.78 -13.58
C SER A 11 -19.08 9.41 -13.46
N LEU A 12 -20.23 9.24 -14.10
CA LEU A 12 -20.95 7.96 -14.12
C LEU A 12 -20.25 6.90 -14.98
N THR A 13 -19.65 7.31 -16.10
CA THR A 13 -18.83 6.42 -16.93
C THR A 13 -17.57 5.99 -16.18
N LEU A 14 -16.90 6.91 -15.48
CA LEU A 14 -15.76 6.62 -14.61
C LEU A 14 -16.14 5.63 -13.49
N LEU A 15 -17.25 5.84 -12.79
CA LEU A 15 -17.75 4.91 -11.77
C LEU A 15 -18.02 3.50 -12.32
N ALA A 16 -18.57 3.40 -13.53
CA ALA A 16 -18.82 2.11 -14.17
C ALA A 16 -17.52 1.37 -14.56
N GLU A 17 -16.52 2.09 -15.07
CA GLU A 17 -15.20 1.54 -15.40
C GLU A 17 -14.44 1.09 -14.14
N VAL A 18 -14.46 1.92 -13.10
CA VAL A 18 -13.89 1.62 -11.77
C VAL A 18 -14.54 0.38 -11.17
N TRP A 19 -15.87 0.24 -11.20
CA TRP A 19 -16.52 -0.98 -10.72
C TRP A 19 -16.23 -2.21 -11.58
N GLN A 20 -16.19 -2.10 -12.91
CA GLN A 20 -15.78 -3.22 -13.76
C GLN A 20 -14.38 -3.73 -13.38
N HIS A 21 -13.45 -2.82 -13.09
CA HIS A 21 -12.10 -3.17 -12.63
C HIS A 21 -12.13 -4.01 -11.34
N TYR A 22 -12.89 -3.59 -10.33
CA TYR A 22 -12.96 -4.31 -9.04
C TYR A 22 -13.74 -5.63 -9.09
N THR A 23 -14.64 -5.82 -10.05
CA THR A 23 -15.33 -7.11 -10.24
C THR A 23 -14.45 -8.22 -10.83
N LEU A 24 -13.29 -7.89 -11.43
CA LEU A 24 -12.37 -8.85 -12.04
C LEU A 24 -11.21 -9.27 -11.12
N CYS A 25 -11.39 -9.12 -9.80
CA CYS A 25 -10.45 -9.65 -8.82
C CYS A 25 -10.48 -11.19 -8.79
N HIS A 26 -9.36 -11.84 -9.11
CA HIS A 26 -9.14 -13.29 -9.06
C HIS A 26 -9.39 -13.94 -7.68
N VAL A 27 -9.53 -13.13 -6.62
CA VAL A 27 -9.83 -13.58 -5.25
C VAL A 27 -11.35 -13.63 -4.96
N HIS A 28 -12.19 -12.94 -5.74
CA HIS A 28 -13.63 -12.80 -5.48
C HIS A 28 -14.54 -13.76 -6.26
N LEU A 29 -14.09 -15.00 -6.46
CA LEU A 29 -14.84 -16.14 -7.06
C LEU A 29 -16.03 -16.64 -6.19
N LYS A 30 -16.80 -15.74 -5.57
CA LYS A 30 -17.92 -16.06 -4.65
C LYS A 30 -19.30 -15.66 -5.17
N TYR A 31 -19.38 -14.96 -6.30
CA TYR A 31 -20.65 -14.63 -6.97
C TYR A 31 -20.72 -15.34 -8.31
N SER A 32 -21.87 -15.91 -8.65
CA SER A 32 -22.04 -16.62 -9.92
C SER A 32 -22.13 -15.64 -11.09
N PHE A 33 -21.73 -16.07 -12.29
CA PHE A 33 -21.88 -15.27 -13.51
C PHE A 33 -23.32 -14.75 -13.69
N LYS A 34 -24.32 -15.58 -13.38
CA LYS A 34 -25.74 -15.19 -13.40
C LYS A 34 -26.06 -13.98 -12.50
N THR A 35 -25.47 -13.92 -11.29
CA THR A 35 -25.62 -12.72 -10.45
C THR A 35 -24.91 -11.50 -11.05
N GLN A 36 -23.73 -11.65 -11.65
CA GLN A 36 -23.03 -10.55 -12.31
C GLN A 36 -23.82 -10.00 -13.52
N ASP A 37 -24.40 -10.88 -14.33
CA ASP A 37 -25.25 -10.51 -15.47
C ASP A 37 -26.52 -9.77 -15.02
N ASP A 38 -27.19 -10.24 -13.95
CA ASP A 38 -28.35 -9.55 -13.36
C ASP A 38 -27.98 -8.16 -12.82
N TRP A 39 -26.78 -7.99 -12.22
CA TRP A 39 -26.28 -6.67 -11.79
C TRP A 39 -25.97 -5.75 -12.97
N VAL A 40 -25.28 -6.23 -14.00
CA VAL A 40 -24.99 -5.47 -15.23
C VAL A 40 -26.28 -5.07 -15.94
N LYS A 41 -27.28 -5.94 -15.96
CA LYS A 41 -28.62 -5.65 -16.49
C LYS A 41 -29.30 -4.52 -15.72
N ARG A 42 -29.37 -4.60 -14.38
CA ARG A 42 -29.95 -3.55 -13.52
C ARG A 42 -29.25 -2.20 -13.67
N LEU A 43 -27.93 -2.19 -13.82
CA LEU A 43 -27.14 -0.98 -14.08
C LEU A 43 -27.47 -0.35 -15.44
N LYS A 44 -27.67 -1.16 -16.49
CA LYS A 44 -28.13 -0.68 -17.80
C LYS A 44 -29.55 -0.15 -17.74
N GLU A 45 -30.46 -0.85 -17.06
CA GLU A 45 -31.84 -0.41 -16.83
C GLU A 45 -31.89 0.93 -16.08
N PHE A 46 -31.10 1.09 -15.01
CA PHE A 46 -30.97 2.34 -14.28
C PHE A 46 -30.39 3.47 -15.17
N ARG A 47 -29.34 3.20 -15.96
CA ARG A 47 -28.78 4.19 -16.90
C ARG A 47 -29.83 4.64 -17.92
N MET A 48 -30.58 3.70 -18.50
CA MET A 48 -31.66 4.04 -19.44
C MET A 48 -32.79 4.82 -18.78
N ALA A 49 -33.15 4.50 -17.53
CA ALA A 49 -34.15 5.26 -16.76
C ALA A 49 -33.67 6.70 -16.51
N CYS A 50 -32.44 6.90 -16.03
CA CYS A 50 -31.85 8.23 -15.84
C CYS A 50 -31.76 9.03 -17.15
N GLN A 51 -31.39 8.37 -18.25
CA GLN A 51 -31.28 9.04 -19.55
C GLN A 51 -32.66 9.36 -20.16
N SER A 52 -33.67 8.51 -19.92
CA SER A 52 -35.07 8.79 -20.27
C SER A 52 -35.63 9.96 -19.46
N GLU A 53 -35.35 10.03 -18.16
CA GLU A 53 -35.73 11.14 -17.28
C GLU A 53 -35.05 12.45 -17.71
N MET A 54 -33.75 12.41 -18.02
CA MET A 54 -33.00 13.55 -18.56
C MET A 54 -33.58 14.03 -19.89
N ASN A 55 -33.86 13.12 -20.81
CA ASN A 55 -34.47 13.45 -22.10
C ASN A 55 -35.89 14.03 -21.93
N SER A 56 -36.68 13.48 -21.00
CA SER A 56 -38.02 14.00 -20.67
C SER A 56 -37.95 15.45 -20.18
N ARG A 57 -37.02 15.76 -19.26
CA ARG A 57 -36.76 17.12 -18.77
C ARG A 57 -36.31 18.05 -19.89
N ILE A 58 -35.41 17.60 -20.75
CA ILE A 58 -34.94 18.37 -21.93
C ILE A 58 -36.09 18.64 -22.91
N GLU A 59 -37.00 17.70 -23.16
CA GLU A 59 -38.18 17.95 -23.99
C GLU A 59 -39.20 18.86 -23.30
N GLU A 60 -39.39 18.76 -21.99
CA GLU A 60 -40.23 19.69 -21.22
C GLU A 60 -39.66 21.11 -21.24
N GLU A 61 -38.34 21.26 -21.13
CA GLU A 61 -37.62 22.54 -21.29
C GLU A 61 -37.68 23.05 -22.73
N LYS A 62 -37.57 22.19 -23.75
CA LYS A 62 -37.77 22.56 -25.16
C LYS A 62 -39.21 22.99 -25.43
N LEU A 63 -40.21 22.40 -24.78
CA LEU A 63 -41.61 22.83 -24.89
C LEU A 63 -41.82 24.19 -24.24
N LYS A 64 -41.24 24.42 -23.05
CA LYS A 64 -41.20 25.75 -22.39
C LYS A 64 -40.45 26.78 -23.24
N ALA A 65 -39.34 26.40 -23.86
CA ALA A 65 -38.55 27.25 -24.75
C ALA A 65 -39.25 27.52 -26.11
N LYS A 66 -40.01 26.56 -26.66
CA LYS A 66 -40.87 26.77 -27.85
C LYS A 66 -42.04 27.71 -27.56
N ALA A 67 -42.64 27.61 -26.37
CA ALA A 67 -43.61 28.59 -25.92
C ALA A 67 -42.99 30.00 -25.81
N ALA A 68 -41.73 30.10 -25.37
CA ALA A 68 -40.99 31.38 -25.32
C ALA A 68 -40.49 31.89 -26.69
N THR A 69 -40.10 31.01 -27.61
CA THR A 69 -39.58 31.38 -28.95
C THR A 69 -40.67 31.58 -30.00
N THR A 70 -41.92 31.24 -29.69
CA THR A 70 -43.10 31.77 -30.43
C THR A 70 -43.18 33.30 -30.35
N ALA A 71 -42.43 33.94 -29.44
CA ALA A 71 -42.41 35.39 -29.23
C ALA A 71 -41.30 36.18 -29.96
N ASN A 72 -40.33 35.55 -30.66
CA ASN A 72 -39.38 36.31 -31.49
C ASN A 72 -38.67 35.48 -32.57
N ASN A 73 -38.45 36.13 -33.73
CA ASN A 73 -38.03 35.49 -34.98
C ASN A 73 -36.53 35.60 -35.31
N LYS A 74 -36.10 34.64 -36.15
CA LYS A 74 -35.13 34.71 -37.26
C LYS A 74 -33.63 34.39 -37.07
N THR A 75 -33.19 33.40 -37.88
CA THR A 75 -31.94 33.27 -38.68
C THR A 75 -30.57 33.40 -38.00
N ASP A 76 -29.50 32.65 -38.29
CA ASP A 76 -29.19 31.41 -39.05
C ASP A 76 -27.79 30.93 -38.53
N GLU A 77 -27.14 29.82 -38.88
CA GLU A 77 -27.33 28.75 -39.89
C GLU A 77 -26.82 27.40 -39.29
N ILE A 78 -26.69 26.31 -40.07
CA ILE A 78 -26.03 25.06 -39.64
C ILE A 78 -25.12 24.51 -40.76
N ILE A 79 -23.82 24.40 -40.49
CA ILE A 79 -22.87 23.61 -41.29
C ILE A 79 -22.46 22.36 -40.51
N PHE A 80 -22.72 21.19 -41.08
CA PHE A 80 -22.28 19.90 -40.54
C PHE A 80 -20.83 19.60 -40.91
N ALA A 81 -20.03 19.19 -39.91
CA ALA A 81 -18.76 18.49 -40.12
C ALA A 81 -18.89 17.04 -39.65
N SER A 82 -18.42 16.09 -40.48
CA SER A 82 -18.49 14.65 -40.19
C SER A 82 -17.71 14.25 -38.94
N PRO A 83 -18.15 13.20 -38.21
CA PRO A 83 -17.47 12.78 -36.98
C PRO A 83 -16.05 12.25 -37.26
N PRO A 84 -15.06 12.56 -36.40
CA PRO A 84 -13.71 12.00 -36.51
C PRO A 84 -13.71 10.49 -36.22
N PRO A 85 -12.73 9.74 -36.76
CA PRO A 85 -12.72 8.28 -36.68
C PRO A 85 -12.53 7.75 -35.25
N THR A 86 -13.13 6.60 -34.99
CA THR A 86 -13.16 5.91 -33.70
C THR A 86 -11.75 5.75 -33.09
N PRO A 87 -11.50 6.18 -31.84
CA PRO A 87 -10.22 5.95 -31.19
C PRO A 87 -9.95 4.45 -31.05
N ARG A 88 -8.80 4.00 -31.58
CA ARG A 88 -8.28 2.65 -31.30
C ARG A 88 -8.20 2.43 -29.79
N SER A 89 -8.55 1.20 -29.38
CA SER A 89 -8.29 0.60 -28.06
C SER A 89 -7.12 1.26 -27.33
N ARG A 90 -7.43 2.15 -26.39
CA ARG A 90 -6.46 2.64 -25.40
C ARG A 90 -6.59 1.75 -24.18
N LEU A 91 -5.67 0.79 -24.05
CA LEU A 91 -5.33 0.22 -22.76
C LEU A 91 -5.10 1.37 -21.77
N VAL A 92 -5.92 1.43 -20.71
CA VAL A 92 -5.85 2.52 -19.73
C VAL A 92 -4.59 2.32 -18.87
N HIS A 93 -3.49 2.91 -19.33
CA HIS A 93 -2.17 2.83 -18.71
C HIS A 93 -2.00 3.70 -17.44
N LYS A 94 -3.06 4.34 -16.94
CA LYS A 94 -2.98 5.28 -15.82
C LYS A 94 -3.07 4.54 -14.48
N SER A 95 -1.95 4.53 -13.76
CA SER A 95 -1.87 4.03 -12.40
C SER A 95 -2.72 4.87 -11.44
N PRO A 96 -3.31 4.31 -10.36
CA PRO A 96 -4.06 5.07 -9.33
C PRO A 96 -3.32 6.30 -8.79
N ARG A 97 -1.99 6.30 -8.86
CA ARG A 97 -1.07 7.42 -8.60
C ARG A 97 -1.43 8.76 -9.26
N THR A 98 -2.29 8.80 -10.29
CA THR A 98 -2.64 10.01 -11.05
C THR A 98 -3.96 10.68 -10.63
N PHE A 99 -4.62 10.23 -9.56
CA PHE A 99 -5.97 10.68 -9.20
C PHE A 99 -6.10 11.26 -7.76
N TRP A 100 -4.97 11.45 -7.06
CA TRP A 100 -4.94 11.80 -5.64
C TRP A 100 -4.63 13.29 -5.42
N ASP A 101 -5.68 14.10 -5.23
CA ASP A 101 -5.58 15.55 -5.07
C ASP A 101 -5.59 15.98 -3.59
N GLY A 102 -4.40 16.17 -3.02
CA GLY A 102 -4.14 17.01 -1.83
C GLY A 102 -4.58 16.50 -0.45
N VAL A 103 -5.70 15.78 -0.34
CA VAL A 103 -6.27 15.35 0.96
C VAL A 103 -6.05 13.85 1.17
N TYR A 104 -5.01 13.51 1.93
CA TYR A 104 -4.67 12.12 2.24
C TYR A 104 -5.69 11.45 3.15
N GLU A 105 -5.86 10.13 2.96
CA GLU A 105 -6.75 9.32 3.77
C GLU A 105 -6.21 9.17 5.21
N THR A 106 -7.05 9.46 6.20
CA THR A 106 -6.73 9.43 7.64
C THR A 106 -7.64 8.50 8.44
N SER A 107 -8.62 7.86 7.80
CA SER A 107 -9.50 6.86 8.40
C SER A 107 -8.73 5.72 9.08
N GLN A 108 -9.30 5.11 10.10
CA GLN A 108 -8.69 3.95 10.77
C GLN A 108 -8.66 2.74 9.82
N PHE A 109 -7.57 1.98 9.87
CA PHE A 109 -7.44 0.77 9.07
C PHE A 109 -8.45 -0.31 9.48
N LYS A 110 -9.02 -0.96 8.47
CA LYS A 110 -9.82 -2.18 8.65
C LYS A 110 -8.89 -3.35 8.98
N ILE A 111 -8.71 -3.62 10.28
CA ILE A 111 -7.92 -4.75 10.78
C ILE A 111 -8.70 -6.05 10.52
N LEU A 112 -8.17 -6.91 9.64
CA LEU A 112 -8.74 -8.22 9.29
C LEU A 112 -8.45 -9.30 10.35
N GLY A 113 -7.66 -8.97 11.38
CA GLY A 113 -7.30 -9.81 12.51
C GLY A 113 -5.80 -10.02 12.66
N LYS A 114 -5.40 -10.79 13.69
CA LYS A 114 -4.03 -11.30 13.83
C LYS A 114 -3.66 -12.19 12.64
N SER A 115 -2.37 -12.41 12.40
CA SER A 115 -1.85 -13.19 11.26
C SER A 115 -2.06 -14.72 11.36
N SER A 116 -3.12 -15.20 12.01
CA SER A 116 -3.36 -16.62 12.33
C SER A 116 -3.85 -17.50 11.16
N VAL A 117 -4.11 -16.94 9.97
CA VAL A 117 -4.75 -17.66 8.85
C VAL A 117 -4.01 -17.47 7.52
N ILE A 118 -2.75 -17.02 7.54
CA ILE A 118 -1.88 -17.11 6.36
C ILE A 118 -0.54 -17.71 6.80
N ASP A 119 -0.35 -18.94 6.33
CA ASP A 119 0.78 -19.83 6.49
C ASP A 119 1.04 -20.40 7.91
N LYS A 120 1.13 -21.74 7.97
CA LYS A 120 1.56 -22.52 9.14
C LYS A 120 3.08 -22.72 9.17
N SER A 121 3.82 -22.19 8.19
CA SER A 121 5.25 -21.94 8.35
C SER A 121 5.45 -20.80 9.36
N LEU A 122 5.56 -21.17 10.65
CA LEU A 122 6.09 -20.26 11.66
C LEU A 122 7.53 -19.95 11.30
N PHE A 123 7.76 -18.86 10.58
CA PHE A 123 9.06 -18.24 10.43
C PHE A 123 9.52 -17.72 11.79
N THR A 124 10.03 -18.61 12.64
CA THR A 124 10.76 -18.23 13.85
C THR A 124 12.03 -17.49 13.44
N VAL A 125 12.55 -16.66 14.35
CA VAL A 125 13.85 -16.00 14.19
C VAL A 125 14.94 -17.00 13.77
N ASP A 126 14.96 -18.18 14.40
CA ASP A 126 15.91 -19.25 14.09
C ASP A 126 15.76 -19.79 12.66
N MET A 127 14.52 -20.07 12.21
CA MET A 127 14.26 -20.53 10.85
C MET A 127 14.65 -19.48 9.81
N VAL A 128 14.30 -18.20 10.04
CA VAL A 128 14.69 -17.10 9.14
C VAL A 128 16.19 -16.91 9.12
N ALA A 129 16.89 -17.03 10.25
CA ALA A 129 18.35 -16.85 10.28
C ALA A 129 19.11 -17.99 9.58
N ARG A 130 18.61 -19.24 9.66
CA ARG A 130 19.27 -20.42 9.07
C ARG A 130 19.01 -20.62 7.58
N GLU A 131 17.95 -20.02 7.03
CA GLU A 131 17.60 -20.14 5.61
C GLU A 131 18.74 -19.60 4.70
N GLN A 132 19.03 -20.29 3.59
CA GLN A 132 20.08 -19.86 2.65
C GLN A 132 19.70 -18.53 1.97
N LEU A 133 20.68 -17.66 1.71
CA LEU A 133 20.47 -16.49 0.85
C LEU A 133 20.81 -16.85 -0.61
N ASN A 134 20.23 -16.10 -1.55
CA ASN A 134 20.47 -16.24 -3.00
C ASN A 134 20.08 -17.63 -3.57
N THR A 135 18.92 -18.14 -3.17
CA THR A 135 18.24 -19.25 -3.85
C THR A 135 17.40 -18.73 -5.03
N GLU A 136 16.74 -19.62 -5.78
CA GLU A 136 16.07 -19.22 -7.04
C GLU A 136 14.76 -18.43 -6.86
N ASP A 137 14.25 -18.34 -5.64
CA ASP A 137 13.08 -17.54 -5.29
C ASP A 137 13.41 -16.03 -5.21
N ASP A 138 12.49 -15.18 -5.66
CA ASP A 138 12.69 -13.72 -5.69
C ASP A 138 12.86 -13.07 -4.30
N LYS A 139 12.50 -13.78 -3.22
CA LYS A 139 12.69 -13.27 -1.85
C LYS A 139 14.17 -13.32 -1.49
N SER A 140 14.79 -14.50 -1.58
CA SER A 140 16.20 -14.69 -1.20
C SER A 140 17.20 -13.95 -2.10
N LYS A 141 16.85 -13.70 -3.38
CA LYS A 141 17.64 -12.88 -4.32
C LYS A 141 17.83 -11.44 -3.84
N ASN A 142 16.87 -10.88 -3.12
CA ASN A 142 17.00 -9.53 -2.53
C ASN A 142 17.74 -9.51 -1.19
N GLU A 143 17.95 -10.67 -0.55
CA GLU A 143 18.59 -10.75 0.75
C GLU A 143 20.12 -10.65 0.70
N ILE A 144 20.75 -10.72 -0.47
CA ILE A 144 22.18 -10.41 -0.62
C ILE A 144 22.47 -8.91 -0.76
N ASN A 145 21.43 -8.08 -0.91
CA ASN A 145 21.60 -6.66 -1.18
C ASN A 145 21.64 -5.86 0.13
N ASP A 146 22.58 -4.92 0.18
CA ASP A 146 22.63 -3.86 1.19
C ASP A 146 21.46 -2.88 0.96
N GLY A 147 21.01 -2.23 2.03
CA GLY A 147 19.90 -1.29 1.93
C GLY A 147 19.53 -0.67 3.26
N PHE A 148 18.28 -0.23 3.38
CA PHE A 148 17.76 0.44 4.56
C PHE A 148 16.48 -0.24 5.03
N VAL A 149 16.45 -0.64 6.29
CA VAL A 149 15.21 -0.96 7.01
C VAL A 149 14.63 0.34 7.53
N TYR A 150 13.32 0.54 7.34
CA TYR A 150 12.61 1.75 7.75
C TYR A 150 11.33 1.42 8.53
N LEU A 151 10.90 2.37 9.34
CA LEU A 151 9.66 2.33 10.09
C LEU A 151 8.89 3.64 9.86
N TYR A 152 7.60 3.52 9.58
CA TYR A 152 6.70 4.69 9.48
C TYR A 152 5.33 4.43 10.12
N GLN A 153 4.62 5.52 10.38
CA GLN A 153 3.19 5.52 10.74
C GLN A 153 2.39 6.33 9.72
N VAL A 154 1.06 6.23 9.76
CA VAL A 154 0.16 7.12 9.01
C VAL A 154 -0.84 7.76 9.97
N SER A 155 -1.27 8.98 9.64
CA SER A 155 -2.24 9.74 10.43
C SER A 155 -3.52 8.94 10.71
N GLY A 156 -4.07 9.14 11.91
CA GLY A 156 -5.24 8.39 12.41
C GLY A 156 -4.96 6.95 12.84
N ASN A 157 -3.74 6.43 12.62
CA ASN A 157 -3.37 5.03 12.87
C ASN A 157 -2.12 4.88 13.77
N HIS A 158 -1.87 5.85 14.66
CA HIS A 158 -0.66 5.95 15.51
C HIS A 158 -0.40 4.76 16.47
N SER A 159 -1.33 3.81 16.60
CA SER A 159 -1.11 2.55 17.34
C SER A 159 -0.53 1.42 16.49
N LEU A 160 -0.32 1.66 15.19
CA LEU A 160 0.23 0.72 14.22
C LEU A 160 1.48 1.31 13.56
N VAL A 161 2.52 0.50 13.41
CA VAL A 161 3.74 0.84 12.66
C VAL A 161 3.88 -0.08 11.46
N LYS A 162 4.33 0.44 10.32
CA LYS A 162 4.78 -0.39 9.19
C LYS A 162 6.29 -0.51 9.23
N ILE A 163 6.80 -1.72 9.09
CA ILE A 163 8.24 -2.00 9.00
C ILE A 163 8.53 -2.52 7.59
N GLY A 164 9.47 -1.89 6.89
CA GLY A 164 9.80 -2.21 5.50
C GLY A 164 11.30 -2.16 5.21
N PHE A 165 11.74 -2.72 4.08
CA PHE A 165 13.08 -2.46 3.53
C PHE A 165 13.06 -1.80 2.14
N THR A 166 14.22 -1.26 1.75
CA THR A 166 14.52 -0.78 0.38
C THR A 166 16.03 -0.84 0.12
N THR A 167 16.45 -1.13 -1.12
CA THR A 167 17.85 -0.98 -1.57
C THR A 167 18.16 0.45 -2.06
N GLY A 168 17.12 1.23 -2.39
CA GLY A 168 17.21 2.66 -2.71
C GLY A 168 17.03 3.58 -1.50
N GLN A 169 16.75 4.86 -1.74
CA GLN A 169 16.55 5.83 -0.65
C GLN A 169 15.19 5.64 0.05
N VAL A 170 15.17 5.71 1.39
CA VAL A 170 13.94 5.59 2.20
C VAL A 170 12.90 6.63 1.78
N ALA A 171 13.28 7.90 1.61
CA ALA A 171 12.37 8.97 1.19
C ALA A 171 11.63 8.65 -0.14
N GLN A 172 12.33 8.11 -1.14
CA GLN A 172 11.72 7.71 -2.42
C GLN A 172 10.76 6.51 -2.26
N ARG A 173 11.08 5.59 -1.33
CA ARG A 173 10.21 4.45 -1.01
C ARG A 173 8.94 4.91 -0.28
N LEU A 174 9.05 5.86 0.65
CA LEU A 174 7.91 6.46 1.34
C LEU A 174 7.05 7.28 0.38
N GLU A 175 7.64 8.07 -0.50
CA GLU A 175 6.91 8.81 -1.55
C GLU A 175 6.18 7.86 -2.52
N SER A 176 6.75 6.69 -2.78
CA SER A 176 6.06 5.63 -3.52
C SER A 176 4.84 5.10 -2.75
N TRP A 177 4.97 4.81 -1.46
CA TRP A 177 3.86 4.39 -0.60
C TRP A 177 2.79 5.46 -0.41
N LYS A 178 3.18 6.74 -0.32
CA LYS A 178 2.28 7.89 -0.25
C LYS A 178 1.33 7.93 -1.45
N LYS A 179 1.86 7.67 -2.65
CA LYS A 179 1.10 7.57 -3.91
C LYS A 179 0.34 6.24 -4.08
N ASP A 180 0.89 5.12 -3.60
CA ASP A 180 0.28 3.80 -3.73
C ASP A 180 -0.89 3.58 -2.75
N CYS A 181 -0.78 4.05 -1.52
CA CYS A 181 -1.75 3.83 -0.45
C CYS A 181 -2.66 5.04 -0.18
N HIS A 182 -2.42 6.18 -0.84
CA HIS A 182 -3.09 7.48 -0.59
C HIS A 182 -3.08 7.93 0.89
N ARG A 183 -2.04 7.55 1.64
CA ARG A 183 -1.89 7.86 3.07
C ARG A 183 -0.50 8.42 3.30
N GLU A 184 -0.41 9.55 3.99
CA GLU A 184 0.87 10.22 4.23
C GLU A 184 1.74 9.45 5.25
N PRO A 185 2.94 8.97 4.85
CA PRO A 185 3.85 8.26 5.75
C PRO A 185 4.65 9.25 6.61
N ALA A 186 4.48 9.19 7.91
CA ALA A 186 5.37 9.82 8.88
C ALA A 186 6.55 8.88 9.17
N GLN A 187 7.73 9.20 8.61
CA GLN A 187 8.98 8.45 8.85
C GLN A 187 9.40 8.56 10.32
N LEU A 188 9.68 7.42 10.96
CA LEU A 188 10.15 7.35 12.36
C LEU A 188 11.50 6.63 12.50
N TYR A 189 11.83 5.73 11.58
CA TYR A 189 13.17 5.11 11.50
C TYR A 189 13.60 4.95 10.03
N PRO A 190 14.90 5.19 9.70
CA PRO A 190 15.82 6.01 10.48
C PRO A 190 15.23 7.42 10.70
N ALA A 191 15.73 8.20 11.66
CA ALA A 191 15.27 9.58 11.81
C ALA A 191 15.52 10.37 10.49
N PRO A 192 14.61 11.25 10.04
CA PRO A 192 14.69 11.87 8.70
C PRO A 192 16.03 12.54 8.39
N ASP A 193 16.62 13.22 9.38
CA ASP A 193 17.88 13.97 9.25
C ASP A 193 19.12 13.16 9.67
N ALA A 194 18.95 11.89 10.07
CA ALA A 194 20.06 11.06 10.51
C ALA A 194 20.84 10.48 9.31
N VAL A 195 22.17 10.58 9.35
CA VAL A 195 23.06 9.89 8.42
C VAL A 195 23.04 8.38 8.70
N CYS A 196 22.05 7.70 8.14
CA CYS A 196 21.94 6.25 8.23
C CYS A 196 22.93 5.59 7.29
N LYS A 197 23.67 4.58 7.78
CA LYS A 197 24.47 3.70 6.92
C LYS A 197 23.57 2.63 6.30
N ALA A 198 23.95 2.12 5.14
CA ALA A 198 23.32 0.93 4.59
C ALA A 198 23.59 -0.27 5.51
N VAL A 199 22.56 -1.07 5.72
CA VAL A 199 22.56 -2.31 6.50
C VAL A 199 22.81 -3.47 5.53
N PRO A 200 23.83 -4.32 5.77
CA PRO A 200 24.03 -5.52 4.96
C PRO A 200 22.81 -6.43 4.99
N HIS A 201 22.52 -7.11 3.88
CA HIS A 201 21.40 -8.06 3.79
C HIS A 201 20.05 -7.49 4.28
N ALA A 202 19.70 -6.25 3.90
CA ALA A 202 18.62 -5.49 4.53
C ALA A 202 17.24 -6.19 4.50
N HIS A 203 16.94 -6.98 3.46
CA HIS A 203 15.72 -7.78 3.39
C HIS A 203 15.70 -8.92 4.44
N ARG A 204 16.85 -9.56 4.71
CA ARG A 204 16.96 -10.59 5.76
C ARG A 204 16.76 -9.96 7.15
N VAL A 205 17.23 -8.74 7.37
CA VAL A 205 16.96 -7.96 8.61
C VAL A 205 15.48 -7.67 8.77
N GLU A 206 14.79 -7.18 7.73
CA GLU A 206 13.33 -6.98 7.77
C GLU A 206 12.61 -8.27 8.15
N ARG A 207 12.96 -9.40 7.54
CA ARG A 207 12.34 -10.70 7.84
C ARG A 207 12.59 -11.17 9.28
N LEU A 208 13.77 -10.94 9.84
CA LEU A 208 14.08 -11.24 11.25
C LEU A 208 13.25 -10.36 12.21
N VAL A 209 13.11 -9.07 11.90
CA VAL A 209 12.24 -8.15 12.65
C VAL A 209 10.76 -8.56 12.55
N HIS A 210 10.30 -8.97 11.37
CA HIS A 210 8.92 -9.47 11.18
C HIS A 210 8.67 -10.80 11.91
N ALA A 211 9.68 -11.67 12.01
CA ALA A 211 9.63 -12.93 12.74
C ALA A 211 9.56 -12.72 14.26
N GLU A 212 10.38 -11.82 14.80
CA GLU A 212 10.36 -11.49 16.23
C GLU A 212 9.05 -10.78 16.63
N LEU A 213 8.56 -9.84 15.81
CA LEU A 213 7.32 -9.10 16.06
C LEU A 213 6.06 -9.84 15.58
N MET A 214 6.14 -11.13 15.25
CA MET A 214 5.05 -11.89 14.63
C MET A 214 3.75 -11.90 15.47
N GLU A 215 3.84 -11.91 16.80
CA GLU A 215 2.67 -11.86 17.69
C GLU A 215 1.93 -10.51 17.66
N HIS A 216 2.66 -9.44 17.33
CA HIS A 216 2.14 -8.08 17.16
C HIS A 216 1.65 -7.80 15.73
N ARG A 217 1.89 -8.71 14.79
CA ARG A 217 1.59 -8.54 13.37
C ARG A 217 0.09 -8.54 13.09
N VAL A 218 -0.39 -7.51 12.43
CA VAL A 218 -1.80 -7.34 12.05
C VAL A 218 -1.97 -7.34 10.52
N ARG A 219 -3.06 -7.96 10.05
CA ARG A 219 -3.46 -7.87 8.65
C ARG A 219 -4.36 -6.66 8.47
N VAL A 220 -3.94 -5.73 7.62
CA VAL A 220 -4.64 -4.47 7.35
C VAL A 220 -5.18 -4.50 5.93
N TYR A 221 -6.48 -4.26 5.76
CA TYR A 221 -7.02 -3.89 4.45
C TYR A 221 -6.93 -2.37 4.29
N CYS A 222 -6.21 -1.91 3.26
CA CYS A 222 -6.11 -0.49 2.94
C CYS A 222 -7.05 -0.17 1.79
N GLU A 223 -8.18 0.46 2.11
CA GLU A 223 -9.26 0.74 1.15
C GLU A 223 -8.79 1.55 -0.07
N PRO A 224 -8.00 2.65 0.05
CA PRO A 224 -7.55 3.41 -1.13
C PRO A 224 -6.64 2.69 -2.13
N CYS A 225 -6.17 1.48 -1.84
CA CYS A 225 -5.33 0.70 -2.75
C CYS A 225 -5.78 -0.75 -2.93
N GLU A 226 -6.94 -1.10 -2.34
CA GLU A 226 -7.57 -2.41 -2.21
C GLU A 226 -6.64 -3.59 -1.85
N LYS A 227 -5.49 -3.33 -1.25
CA LYS A 227 -4.51 -4.37 -0.89
C LYS A 227 -4.57 -4.71 0.59
N GLN A 228 -4.39 -6.00 0.86
CA GLN A 228 -4.05 -6.46 2.20
C GLN A 228 -2.56 -6.24 2.44
N HIS A 229 -2.23 -5.31 3.33
CA HIS A 229 -0.88 -5.17 3.85
C HIS A 229 -0.66 -6.13 5.02
N VAL A 230 0.50 -6.78 5.02
CA VAL A 230 0.92 -7.71 6.07
C VAL A 230 2.12 -7.20 6.87
N GLU A 231 2.66 -6.02 6.56
CA GLU A 231 3.87 -5.46 7.18
C GLU A 231 3.55 -4.47 8.31
N TRP A 232 2.32 -4.53 8.86
CA TRP A 232 1.86 -3.67 9.96
C TRP A 232 1.89 -4.41 11.30
N PHE A 233 2.29 -3.70 12.35
CA PHE A 233 2.48 -4.24 13.69
C PHE A 233 1.83 -3.33 14.74
N LYS A 234 1.10 -3.93 15.69
CA LYS A 234 0.53 -3.25 16.85
C LYS A 234 1.52 -3.31 18.03
N VAL A 235 2.50 -2.43 17.97
CA VAL A 235 3.65 -2.36 18.89
C VAL A 235 4.10 -0.91 19.06
N SER A 236 4.77 -0.58 20.16
CA SER A 236 5.30 0.78 20.37
C SER A 236 6.47 1.07 19.43
N VAL A 237 6.61 2.33 19.01
CA VAL A 237 7.71 2.79 18.15
C VAL A 237 9.06 2.46 18.77
N LYS A 238 9.23 2.70 20.08
CA LYS A 238 10.47 2.41 20.83
C LYS A 238 10.86 0.94 20.75
N HIS A 239 9.90 0.03 20.95
CA HIS A 239 10.17 -1.42 20.90
C HIS A 239 10.49 -1.86 19.47
N ALA A 240 9.74 -1.40 18.47
CA ALA A 240 10.01 -1.73 17.08
C ALA A 240 11.38 -1.20 16.59
N VAL A 241 11.78 0.00 17.00
CA VAL A 241 13.13 0.53 16.75
C VAL A 241 14.20 -0.34 17.41
N ALA A 242 14.03 -0.71 18.69
CA ALA A 242 14.98 -1.58 19.40
C ALA A 242 15.17 -2.94 18.70
N VAL A 243 14.10 -3.54 18.17
CA VAL A 243 14.19 -4.81 17.41
C VAL A 243 14.88 -4.60 16.05
N ILE A 244 14.60 -3.50 15.33
CA ILE A 244 15.31 -3.15 14.08
C ILE A 244 16.81 -2.95 14.36
N GLU A 245 17.16 -2.20 15.40
CA GLU A 245 18.56 -1.95 15.79
C GLU A 245 19.26 -3.25 16.22
N LYS A 246 18.61 -4.12 17.01
CA LYS A 246 19.14 -5.43 17.41
C LYS A 246 19.55 -6.28 16.20
N TRP A 247 18.66 -6.47 15.23
CA TRP A 247 18.95 -7.25 14.04
C TRP A 247 19.92 -6.56 13.07
N SER A 248 19.91 -5.22 13.01
CA SER A 248 20.88 -4.43 12.24
C SER A 248 22.29 -4.49 12.83
N LEU A 249 22.44 -4.57 14.15
CA LEU A 249 23.72 -4.77 14.83
C LEU A 249 24.23 -6.21 14.68
N TRP A 250 23.33 -7.19 14.70
CA TRP A 250 23.71 -8.58 14.45
C TRP A 250 24.22 -8.80 13.03
N ILE A 251 23.50 -8.31 12.01
CA ILE A 251 23.90 -8.52 10.60
C ILE A 251 25.24 -7.85 10.26
N GLN A 252 25.59 -6.74 10.95
CA GLN A 252 26.88 -6.05 10.81
C GLN A 252 28.08 -6.91 11.23
N ARG A 253 27.87 -7.97 12.02
CA ARG A 253 28.91 -8.98 12.34
C ARG A 253 29.24 -9.91 11.16
N GLN A 254 28.55 -9.75 10.03
CA GLN A 254 28.61 -10.61 8.85
C GLN A 254 28.37 -12.09 9.21
N PRO A 255 27.18 -12.43 9.73
CA PRO A 255 26.92 -13.79 10.23
C PRO A 255 26.77 -14.84 9.12
N TYR A 256 26.72 -14.42 7.86
CA TYR A 256 26.67 -15.31 6.70
C TYR A 256 28.04 -15.49 6.06
N GLU A 257 28.35 -16.71 5.65
CA GLU A 257 29.51 -17.06 4.84
C GLU A 257 29.10 -17.35 3.39
N LYS A 258 29.92 -16.92 2.43
CA LYS A 258 29.73 -17.16 1.00
C LYS A 258 30.32 -18.52 0.63
N ARG A 259 29.50 -19.42 0.08
CA ARG A 259 29.93 -20.70 -0.52
C ARG A 259 29.72 -20.64 -2.02
N GLU A 260 30.83 -20.67 -2.76
CA GLU A 260 30.83 -20.70 -4.22
C GLU A 260 30.90 -22.14 -4.72
N THR A 261 30.04 -22.46 -5.68
CA THR A 261 30.05 -23.71 -6.44
C THR A 261 30.20 -23.38 -7.92
N ARG A 262 30.56 -24.36 -8.76
CA ARG A 262 30.66 -24.17 -10.23
C ARG A 262 29.36 -23.69 -10.91
N GLN A 263 28.22 -23.71 -10.20
CA GLN A 263 26.89 -23.44 -10.73
C GLN A 263 26.15 -22.32 -9.99
N SER A 264 26.52 -22.00 -8.74
CA SER A 264 25.80 -21.02 -7.92
C SER A 264 26.66 -20.44 -6.80
N VAL A 265 26.39 -19.19 -6.45
CA VAL A 265 26.87 -18.54 -5.21
C VAL A 265 25.73 -18.64 -4.20
N LYS A 266 26.00 -19.24 -3.04
CA LYS A 266 25.03 -19.35 -1.94
C LYS A 266 25.62 -18.77 -0.67
N TRP A 267 24.76 -18.29 0.22
CA TRP A 267 25.19 -17.86 1.55
C TRP A 267 24.51 -18.71 2.62
N SER A 268 25.28 -19.10 3.62
CA SER A 268 24.82 -19.89 4.77
C SER A 268 25.24 -19.24 6.07
N LEU A 269 24.43 -19.42 7.11
CA LEU A 269 24.73 -18.94 8.45
C LEU A 269 25.98 -19.65 9.01
N LYS A 270 26.92 -18.89 9.57
CA LYS A 270 28.12 -19.39 10.24
C LYS A 270 27.76 -20.21 11.49
N ALA A 271 28.53 -21.26 11.78
CA ALA A 271 28.21 -22.23 12.83
C ALA A 271 28.33 -21.66 14.26
N GLU A 272 29.16 -20.64 14.44
CA GLU A 272 29.35 -19.87 15.66
C GLU A 272 28.15 -18.93 15.94
N GLU A 273 27.73 -18.15 14.94
CA GLU A 273 26.55 -17.28 15.04
C GLU A 273 25.26 -18.10 15.22
N ALA A 274 25.19 -19.27 14.59
CA ALA A 274 24.10 -20.23 14.76
C ALA A 274 23.93 -20.78 16.19
N LYS A 275 24.92 -20.61 17.08
CA LYS A 275 24.82 -20.91 18.52
C LYS A 275 24.35 -19.68 19.31
N CYS A 276 24.89 -18.51 18.99
CA CYS A 276 24.57 -17.24 19.65
C CYS A 276 23.17 -16.70 19.33
N LEU A 277 22.50 -17.20 18.29
CA LEU A 277 21.14 -16.80 17.91
C LEU A 277 20.12 -16.88 19.06
N ALA A 278 20.22 -17.90 19.92
CA ALA A 278 19.30 -18.09 21.03
C ALA A 278 19.38 -16.95 22.05
N ASP A 279 20.60 -16.51 22.36
CA ASP A 279 20.86 -15.41 23.30
C ASP A 279 20.33 -14.07 22.75
N ILE A 280 20.53 -13.83 21.46
CA ILE A 280 20.07 -12.62 20.76
C ILE A 280 18.54 -12.57 20.65
N ALA A 281 17.89 -13.71 20.42
CA ALA A 281 16.44 -13.82 20.40
C ALA A 281 15.81 -13.63 21.79
N GLY A 282 16.49 -14.04 22.87
CA GLY A 282 15.99 -13.97 24.25
C GLY A 282 16.05 -12.58 24.91
N HIS A 283 16.97 -11.71 24.50
CA HIS A 283 17.10 -10.39 25.10
C HIS A 283 16.07 -9.39 24.54
N SER A 284 14.94 -9.25 25.26
CA SER A 284 13.86 -8.29 24.99
C SER A 284 13.57 -7.33 26.16
N GLU A 285 14.39 -7.33 27.21
CA GLU A 285 14.25 -6.41 28.35
C GLU A 285 14.99 -5.09 28.10
N ILE A 286 14.22 -4.02 27.90
CA ILE A 286 14.74 -2.65 27.85
C ILE A 286 14.96 -2.19 29.29
N PRO A 287 16.17 -1.73 29.69
CA PRO A 287 16.38 -1.19 31.02
C PRO A 287 15.55 0.07 31.24
N GLU A 288 14.66 0.05 32.25
CA GLU A 288 13.97 1.26 32.68
C GLU A 288 15.01 2.26 33.22
N ARG A 289 15.20 3.36 32.49
CA ARG A 289 16.10 4.44 32.88
C ARG A 289 15.47 5.20 34.04
N THR A 290 15.68 4.71 35.26
CA THR A 290 15.21 5.32 36.50
C THR A 290 15.80 6.71 36.65
N GLY A 291 14.98 7.73 36.41
CA GLY A 291 15.35 9.13 36.63
C GLY A 291 15.44 9.41 38.13
N LYS A 292 16.63 9.24 38.72
CA LYS A 292 16.93 9.84 40.03
C LYS A 292 17.02 11.36 39.85
N SER A 293 15.92 12.04 40.17
CA SER A 293 15.96 13.47 40.47
C SER A 293 16.82 13.68 41.71
N LEU A 294 17.99 14.30 41.53
CA LEU A 294 18.78 14.87 42.62
C LEU A 294 18.38 16.34 42.75
N ALA A 295 17.38 16.58 43.61
CA ALA A 295 17.02 17.93 44.02
C ALA A 295 17.82 18.31 45.27
N SER A 296 18.82 19.16 45.06
CA SER A 296 19.31 20.20 45.99
C SER A 296 19.21 19.96 47.50
N GLU A 297 20.34 19.63 48.12
CA GLU A 297 20.74 20.25 49.38
C GLU A 297 21.94 21.16 49.09
N ALA A 298 21.81 22.44 49.41
CA ALA A 298 22.85 23.45 49.41
C ALA A 298 22.54 24.43 50.56
N GLU A 299 23.60 24.96 51.18
CA GLU A 299 23.61 25.74 52.43
C GLU A 299 22.80 27.04 52.40
#